data_AF-A0A851ZGI1-F1
#
_entry.id   AF-A0A851ZGI1-F1
#
_cell.length_a   1.000
_cell.length_b   1.000
_cell.length_c   1.000
_cell.angle_alpha   90.00
_cell.angle_beta   90.00
_cell.angle_gamma   90.00
#
_symmetry.space_group_name_H-M   'P 1'
#
loop_
_entity.id
_entity.type
_entity.pdbx_description
1 polymer ?
#
loop_
_entity_poly.entity_id
_entity_poly.type
_entity_poly.pdbx_seq_one_letter_code
_entity_poly.pdbx_strand_id
1 'polypeptide(L)'
;GGITAEEAKRSSYLNIVGMVGSIDNDFCGTDMTIGTDSALHRIMEIVDAITTTAQSHQRTFVLEVMGRHCGYVFAPPPTSRSGKWGGKNPKRPFFPVSSYLALITALACGADWVFIPESPPEDDWEDHLCRRLTE
;
A
#
# COMPACT_ATOMS: atom_id res chain seq x y z
N GLY A 1 -10.97 38.84 -15.78
CA GLY A 1 -11.72 38.13 -14.73
C GLY A 1 -11.16 38.47 -13.38
N GLY A 2 -11.56 39.61 -12.81
CA GLY A 2 -11.18 40.01 -11.47
C GLY A 2 -12.42 40.01 -10.57
N ILE A 3 -12.24 39.62 -9.32
CA ILE A 3 -13.29 39.56 -8.31
C ILE A 3 -13.42 40.96 -7.68
N THR A 4 -14.64 41.46 -7.50
CA THR A 4 -14.85 42.76 -6.85
C THR A 4 -14.58 42.68 -5.33
N ALA A 5 -14.25 43.82 -4.71
CA ALA A 5 -13.94 43.87 -3.27
C ALA A 5 -15.12 43.42 -2.38
N GLU A 6 -16.35 43.58 -2.85
CA GLU A 6 -17.56 43.09 -2.19
C GLU A 6 -17.73 41.57 -2.29
N GLU A 7 -17.44 40.98 -3.45
CA GLU A 7 -17.47 39.53 -3.64
C GLU A 7 -16.38 38.82 -2.84
N ALA A 8 -15.19 39.42 -2.75
CA ALA A 8 -14.09 38.92 -1.91
C ALA A 8 -14.42 38.95 -0.41
N LYS A 9 -15.18 39.97 0.05
CA LYS A 9 -15.66 40.02 1.44
C LYS A 9 -16.75 38.99 1.72
N ARG A 10 -17.69 38.79 0.78
CA ARG A 10 -18.77 37.80 0.89
C ARG A 10 -18.26 36.35 0.94
N SER A 11 -17.20 36.05 0.20
CA SER A 11 -16.59 34.72 0.13
C SER A 11 -15.17 34.72 0.73
N SER A 12 -15.03 35.33 1.91
CA SER A 12 -13.74 35.46 2.62
C SER A 12 -13.21 34.14 3.20
N TYR A 13 -14.06 33.11 3.30
CA TYR A 13 -13.70 31.79 3.79
C TYR A 13 -14.09 30.73 2.78
N LEU A 14 -13.12 29.89 2.40
CA LEU A 14 -13.35 28.73 1.55
C LEU A 14 -13.36 27.47 2.42
N ASN A 15 -14.54 26.89 2.60
CA ASN A 15 -14.69 25.62 3.31
C ASN A 15 -14.45 24.48 2.32
N ILE A 16 -13.37 23.72 2.52
CA ILE A 16 -13.02 22.56 1.70
C ILE A 16 -13.18 21.31 2.56
N VAL A 17 -13.92 20.34 2.05
CA VAL A 17 -13.96 18.97 2.59
C VAL A 17 -13.49 18.05 1.48
N GLY A 18 -12.43 17.29 1.75
CA GLY A 18 -11.90 16.28 0.85
C GLY A 18 -12.23 14.88 1.35
N MET A 19 -12.60 14.00 0.42
CA MET A 19 -12.64 12.56 0.66
C MET A 19 -11.53 11.92 -0.16
N VAL A 20 -10.87 10.90 0.40
CA VAL A 20 -9.78 10.23 -0.29
C VAL A 20 -10.33 9.03 -1.06
N GLY A 21 -10.38 9.16 -2.39
CA GLY A 21 -10.66 8.07 -3.31
C GLY A 21 -9.38 7.55 -3.93
N SER A 22 -8.97 6.33 -3.57
CA SER A 22 -7.79 5.65 -4.09
C SER A 22 -7.94 4.15 -3.91
N ILE A 23 -7.41 3.36 -4.84
CA ILE A 23 -7.32 1.90 -4.70
C ILE A 23 -6.04 1.48 -3.96
N ASP A 24 -5.00 2.32 -4.00
CA ASP A 24 -3.66 2.02 -3.48
C ASP A 24 -3.57 2.19 -1.96
N ASN A 25 -4.65 2.63 -1.31
CA ASN A 25 -4.68 3.03 0.09
C ASN A 25 -3.59 4.06 0.44
N ASP A 26 -3.20 4.96 -0.45
CA ASP A 26 -1.95 5.72 -0.37
C ASP A 26 -1.99 7.04 0.44
N PHE A 27 -3.01 7.27 1.27
CA PHE A 27 -3.16 8.53 2.01
C PHE A 27 -2.94 8.39 3.52
N CYS A 28 -1.94 9.12 4.04
CA CYS A 28 -1.68 9.11 5.47
C CYS A 28 -2.79 9.82 6.27
N GLY A 29 -3.25 9.20 7.35
CA GLY A 29 -4.29 9.77 8.22
C GLY A 29 -5.69 9.20 8.00
N THR A 30 -5.86 8.30 7.02
CA THR A 30 -7.01 7.38 6.95
C THR A 30 -6.52 5.94 7.12
N ASP A 31 -7.32 5.09 7.75
CA ASP A 31 -7.02 3.66 7.86
C ASP A 31 -7.29 2.93 6.52
N MET A 32 -8.29 3.41 5.76
CA MET A 32 -8.67 2.87 4.46
C MET A 32 -9.15 4.00 3.53
N THR A 33 -8.71 4.02 2.27
CA THR A 33 -9.24 4.91 1.24
C THR A 33 -10.47 4.30 0.55
N ILE A 34 -11.31 5.17 0.00
CA ILE A 34 -12.47 4.73 -0.79
C ILE A 34 -11.95 4.06 -2.07
N GLY A 35 -12.26 2.78 -2.25
CA GLY A 35 -11.88 2.00 -3.43
C GLY A 35 -10.96 0.82 -3.13
N THR A 36 -10.23 0.83 -2.00
CA THR A 36 -9.32 -0.26 -1.61
C THR A 36 -10.03 -1.59 -1.44
N ASP A 37 -11.16 -1.61 -0.73
CA ASP A 37 -11.96 -2.83 -0.53
C ASP A 37 -12.47 -3.42 -1.85
N SER A 38 -12.95 -2.56 -2.75
CA SER A 38 -13.40 -2.98 -4.08
C SER A 38 -12.26 -3.55 -4.93
N ALA A 39 -11.07 -2.94 -4.86
CA ALA A 39 -9.88 -3.45 -5.55
C ALA A 39 -9.43 -4.80 -4.98
N LEU A 40 -9.41 -4.94 -3.66
CA LEU A 40 -9.08 -6.20 -2.98
C LEU A 40 -10.06 -7.31 -3.37
N HIS A 41 -11.37 -7.01 -3.42
CA HIS A 41 -12.38 -7.97 -3.84
C HIS A 41 -12.14 -8.49 -5.27
N ARG A 42 -11.77 -7.61 -6.20
CA ARG A 42 -11.42 -8.00 -7.58
C ARG A 42 -10.17 -8.88 -7.64
N ILE A 43 -9.15 -8.58 -6.83
CA ILE A 43 -7.94 -9.40 -6.76
C ILE A 43 -8.28 -10.80 -6.23
N MET A 44 -9.09 -10.88 -5.17
CA MET A 44 -9.54 -12.15 -4.58
C MET A 44 -10.32 -13.01 -5.59
N GLU A 45 -11.24 -12.41 -6.35
CA GLU A 45 -11.97 -13.12 -7.41
C GLU A 45 -11.02 -13.76 -8.44
N ILE A 46 -9.96 -13.05 -8.84
CA ILE A 46 -8.96 -13.56 -9.79
C ILE A 46 -8.16 -14.70 -9.15
N VAL A 47 -7.71 -14.53 -7.91
CA VAL A 47 -6.94 -15.54 -7.19
C VAL A 47 -7.73 -16.83 -7.01
N ASP A 48 -9.00 -16.74 -6.61
CA ASP A 48 -9.86 -17.91 -6.46
C ASP A 48 -10.05 -18.65 -7.80
N ALA A 49 -10.19 -17.90 -8.90
CA ALA A 49 -10.32 -18.47 -10.23
C ALA A 49 -9.06 -19.26 -10.66
N ILE A 50 -7.86 -18.75 -10.38
CA ILE A 50 -6.61 -19.42 -10.76
C ILE A 50 -6.22 -20.55 -9.80
N THR A 51 -6.56 -20.45 -8.51
CA THR A 51 -6.11 -21.39 -7.47
C THR A 51 -6.55 -22.81 -7.78
N THR A 52 -7.79 -22.99 -8.22
CA THR A 52 -8.32 -24.30 -8.61
C THR A 52 -7.54 -24.93 -9.78
N THR A 53 -7.10 -24.11 -10.74
CA THR A 53 -6.30 -24.56 -11.89
C THR A 53 -4.84 -24.82 -11.52
N ALA A 54 -4.30 -24.04 -10.59
CA ALA A 54 -2.95 -24.19 -10.06
C ALA A 54 -2.77 -25.53 -9.34
N GLN A 55 -3.71 -25.86 -8.46
CA GLN A 55 -3.70 -27.12 -7.71
C GLN A 55 -3.86 -28.34 -8.62
N SER A 56 -4.69 -28.24 -9.67
CA SER A 56 -4.96 -29.36 -10.57
C SER A 56 -3.75 -29.75 -11.44
N HIS A 57 -2.89 -28.80 -11.78
CA HIS A 57 -1.76 -29.00 -12.70
C HIS A 57 -0.38 -28.77 -12.06
N GLN A 58 -0.32 -28.61 -10.73
CA GLN A 58 0.91 -28.27 -9.99
C GLN A 58 1.66 -27.08 -10.62
N ARG A 59 0.93 -26.00 -10.90
CA ARG A 59 1.49 -24.79 -11.52
C ARG A 59 1.71 -23.70 -10.47
N THR A 60 2.88 -23.08 -10.53
CA THR A 60 3.15 -21.84 -9.79
C THR A 60 2.70 -20.65 -10.62
N PHE A 61 1.98 -19.72 -9.98
CA PHE A 61 1.55 -18.46 -10.58
C PHE A 61 2.23 -17.29 -9.87
N VAL A 62 2.67 -16.31 -10.66
CA VAL A 62 3.13 -15.01 -10.13
C VAL A 62 2.02 -14.01 -10.37
N LEU A 63 1.50 -13.41 -9.29
CA LEU A 63 0.47 -12.38 -9.35
C LEU A 63 1.09 -11.01 -9.10
N GLU A 64 1.01 -10.13 -10.10
CA GLU A 64 1.36 -8.72 -9.95
C GLU A 64 0.09 -7.93 -9.59
N VAL A 65 0.11 -7.27 -8.43
CA VAL A 65 -1.00 -6.42 -7.96
C VAL A 65 -0.63 -4.95 -8.07
N MET A 66 -1.66 -4.10 -8.23
CA MET A 66 -1.49 -2.65 -8.22
C MET A 66 -0.99 -2.17 -6.85
N GLY A 67 -0.04 -1.26 -6.89
CA GLY A 67 0.56 -0.60 -5.74
C GLY A 67 1.72 0.23 -6.25
N ARG A 68 1.63 1.56 -6.17
CA ARG A 68 2.68 2.46 -6.65
C ARG A 68 4.00 2.25 -5.86
N HIS A 69 5.10 2.85 -6.36
CA HIS A 69 6.38 3.13 -5.68
C HIS A 69 6.25 3.75 -4.28
N CYS A 70 5.68 3.05 -3.32
CA CYS A 70 5.68 3.45 -1.93
C CYS A 70 6.71 2.63 -1.16
N GLY A 71 7.88 2.43 -1.79
CA GLY A 71 9.09 2.47 -1.01
C GLY A 71 9.21 3.89 -0.48
N TYR A 72 8.73 4.15 0.74
CA TYR A 72 9.33 5.22 1.52
C TYR A 72 10.81 4.86 1.55
N VAL A 73 11.64 5.55 0.77
CA VAL A 73 13.08 5.52 1.01
C VAL A 73 13.23 6.09 2.41
N PHE A 74 13.25 5.21 3.40
CA PHE A 74 13.70 5.52 4.74
C PHE A 74 15.21 5.69 4.62
N ALA A 75 15.62 6.84 4.09
CA ALA A 75 16.93 7.35 4.42
C ALA A 75 16.86 7.59 5.94
N PRO A 76 17.66 6.88 6.77
CA PRO A 76 17.78 7.25 8.16
C PRO A 76 18.10 8.76 8.19
N PRO A 77 17.42 9.55 9.05
CA PRO A 77 17.69 10.98 9.10
C PRO A 77 19.19 11.17 9.33
N PRO A 78 19.86 12.10 8.61
CA PRO A 78 21.24 12.42 8.91
C PRO A 78 21.31 12.76 10.39
N THR A 79 22.18 12.06 11.12
CA THR A 79 22.34 12.12 12.59
C THR A 79 22.94 13.45 13.07
N SER A 80 22.68 14.55 12.36
CA SER A 80 23.34 15.83 12.58
C SER A 80 22.50 17.00 12.06
N ARG A 81 21.37 17.29 12.70
CA ARG A 81 21.01 18.66 13.11
C ARG A 81 19.69 18.70 13.87
N SER A 82 19.73 19.43 14.97
CA SER A 82 18.64 19.78 15.87
C SER A 82 17.40 20.29 15.14
N GLY A 83 16.40 19.43 14.98
CA GLY A 83 15.05 19.80 14.57
C GLY A 83 14.08 18.83 15.22
N LYS A 84 13.46 19.22 16.34
CA LYS A 84 12.47 18.40 17.03
C LYS A 84 11.27 18.19 16.11
N TRP A 85 11.15 17.02 15.50
CA TRP A 85 9.86 16.57 14.96
C TRP A 85 8.93 16.29 16.15
N GLY A 86 7.84 17.05 16.21
CA GLY A 86 6.78 16.88 17.21
C GLY A 86 6.28 15.44 17.23
N GLY A 87 5.99 14.97 18.44
CA GLY A 87 5.76 13.57 18.83
C GLY A 87 5.10 12.69 17.78
N LYS A 88 5.86 11.73 17.26
CA LYS A 88 5.31 10.51 16.64
C LYS A 88 5.40 9.38 17.67
N ASN A 89 4.23 8.91 18.06
CA ASN A 89 4.03 7.90 19.08
C ASN A 89 4.66 6.56 18.62
N PRO A 90 5.66 5.99 19.32
CA PRO A 90 6.43 4.83 18.86
C PRO A 90 5.66 3.49 18.89
N LYS A 91 4.35 3.50 19.18
CA LYS A 91 3.53 2.29 19.41
C LYS A 91 2.60 1.91 18.26
N ARG A 92 2.59 2.65 17.15
CA ARG A 92 1.83 2.26 15.97
C ARG A 92 2.84 1.95 14.87
N PRO A 93 3.07 0.67 14.51
CA PRO A 93 3.76 0.37 13.27
C PRO A 93 2.85 0.92 12.18
N PHE A 94 3.23 2.07 11.63
CA PHE A 94 2.53 2.65 10.49
C PHE A 94 2.95 1.77 9.32
N PHE A 95 2.16 0.72 9.05
CA PHE A 95 2.37 -0.07 7.84
C PHE A 95 2.23 0.91 6.67
N PRO A 96 3.28 1.06 5.86
CA PRO A 96 3.25 1.93 4.69
C PRO A 96 2.09 1.47 3.81
N VAL A 97 1.23 2.42 3.51
CA VAL A 97 -0.17 2.15 3.22
C VAL A 97 -0.37 1.52 1.83
N SER A 98 0.70 1.40 1.05
CA SER A 98 0.71 0.97 -0.34
C SER A 98 1.00 -0.50 -0.59
N SER A 99 1.61 -1.22 0.35
CA SER A 99 1.73 -2.68 0.28
C SER A 99 0.47 -3.39 0.78
N TYR A 100 -0.52 -2.63 1.23
CA TYR A 100 -1.75 -3.16 1.81
C TYR A 100 -2.42 -4.19 0.91
N LEU A 101 -2.58 -3.88 -0.39
CA LEU A 101 -3.20 -4.81 -1.33
C LEU A 101 -2.40 -6.12 -1.44
N ALA A 102 -1.09 -6.03 -1.69
CA ALA A 102 -0.22 -7.20 -1.81
C ALA A 102 -0.22 -8.07 -0.53
N LEU A 103 -0.09 -7.43 0.63
CA LEU A 103 -0.01 -8.12 1.91
C LEU A 103 -1.34 -8.81 2.26
N ILE A 104 -2.46 -8.10 2.12
CA ILE A 104 -3.77 -8.68 2.44
C ILE A 104 -4.14 -9.78 1.45
N THR A 105 -3.84 -9.61 0.17
CA THR A 105 -4.02 -10.69 -0.81
C THR A 105 -3.18 -11.90 -0.45
N ALA A 106 -1.89 -11.75 -0.16
CA ALA A 106 -1.01 -12.85 0.22
C ALA A 106 -1.50 -13.60 1.47
N LEU A 107 -1.96 -12.87 2.49
CA LEU A 107 -2.54 -13.46 3.70
C LEU A 107 -3.85 -14.19 3.41
N ALA A 108 -4.71 -13.62 2.57
CA ALA A 108 -6.02 -14.19 2.28
C ALA A 108 -5.93 -15.44 1.39
N CYS A 109 -4.99 -15.48 0.44
CA CYS A 109 -4.79 -16.63 -0.42
C CYS A 109 -3.78 -17.66 0.10
N GLY A 110 -3.09 -17.36 1.20
CA GLY A 110 -2.04 -18.22 1.73
C GLY A 110 -0.84 -18.33 0.79
N ALA A 111 -0.43 -17.22 0.18
CA ALA A 111 0.70 -17.19 -0.75
C ALA A 111 2.00 -17.70 -0.08
N ASP A 112 2.77 -18.51 -0.81
CA ASP A 112 4.05 -19.04 -0.34
C ASP A 112 5.11 -17.94 -0.15
N TRP A 113 5.00 -16.87 -0.94
CA TRP A 113 5.89 -15.72 -0.95
C TRP A 113 5.17 -14.44 -1.36
N VAL A 114 5.61 -13.29 -0.84
CA VAL A 114 5.10 -11.97 -1.22
C VAL A 114 6.27 -10.98 -1.32
N PHE A 115 6.28 -10.18 -2.38
CA PHE A 115 7.24 -9.08 -2.54
C PHE A 115 6.55 -7.77 -2.20
N ILE A 116 7.05 -7.07 -1.19
CA ILE A 116 6.58 -5.73 -0.83
C ILE A 116 7.77 -4.76 -0.77
N PRO A 117 7.64 -3.52 -1.29
CA PRO A 117 8.75 -2.58 -1.33
C PRO A 117 9.27 -2.17 0.07
N GLU A 118 8.47 -2.37 1.11
CA GLU A 118 8.80 -1.92 2.47
C GLU A 118 9.48 -2.99 3.31
N SER A 119 9.51 -4.23 2.80
CA SER A 119 10.35 -5.31 3.28
C SER A 119 10.98 -5.98 2.05
N PRO A 120 12.01 -5.36 1.44
CA PRO A 120 12.68 -5.91 0.28
C PRO A 120 13.29 -7.29 0.63
N PRO A 121 13.38 -8.20 -0.35
CA PRO A 121 13.99 -9.51 -0.13
C PRO A 121 15.48 -9.39 0.23
N GLU A 122 15.97 -10.33 1.04
CA GLU A 122 17.40 -10.50 1.35
C GLU A 122 18.17 -11.04 0.14
N ASP A 123 19.51 -10.91 0.10
CA ASP A 123 20.34 -11.29 -1.06
C ASP A 123 20.25 -12.78 -1.47
N ASP A 124 19.69 -13.66 -0.62
CA ASP A 124 19.52 -15.10 -0.82
C ASP A 124 18.05 -15.53 -1.03
N TRP A 125 17.16 -14.58 -1.34
CA TRP A 125 15.73 -14.85 -1.50
C TRP A 125 15.40 -15.83 -2.62
N GLU A 126 16.19 -15.87 -3.70
CA GLU A 126 15.98 -16.80 -4.80
C GLU A 126 16.10 -18.25 -4.32
N ASP A 127 17.15 -18.55 -3.56
CA ASP A 127 17.41 -19.88 -3.03
C ASP A 127 16.34 -20.30 -2.01
N HIS A 128 15.92 -19.37 -1.14
CA HIS A 128 14.82 -19.60 -0.19
C HIS A 128 13.48 -19.86 -0.88
N LEU A 129 13.17 -19.09 -1.91
CA LEU A 129 11.95 -19.29 -2.71
C LEU A 129 11.98 -20.64 -3.43
N CYS A 130 13.08 -20.97 -4.11
CA CYS A 130 13.23 -22.24 -4.81
C CYS A 130 13.11 -23.44 -3.86
N ARG A 131 13.70 -23.34 -2.66
CA ARG A 131 13.57 -24.37 -1.63
C ARG A 131 12.12 -24.55 -1.19
N ARG A 132 11.41 -23.45 -0.89
CA ARG A 132 10.01 -23.46 -0.49
C ARG A 132 9.06 -24.02 -1.55
N LEU A 133 9.34 -23.76 -2.83
CA LEU A 133 8.55 -24.30 -3.94
C LEU A 133 8.84 -25.79 -4.23
N THR A 134 9.93 -26.33 -3.69
CA THR A 134 10.33 -27.73 -3.89
C THR A 134 9.92 -28.64 -2.72
N GLU A 135 9.70 -28.07 -1.53
CA GLU A 135 9.17 -28.75 -0.33
C GLU A 135 7.68 -29.09 -0.48
#